data_AF-A0A2G2H6Z6-F1
#
_entry.id   AF-A0A2G2H6Z6-F1
#
_cell.length_a   1.000
_cell.length_b   1.000
_cell.length_c   1.000
_cell.angle_alpha   90.00
_cell.angle_beta   90.00
_cell.angle_gamma   90.00
#
_symmetry.space_group_name_H-M   'P 1'
#
loop_
_entity.id
_entity.type
_entity.pdbx_description
1 polymer ?
#
loop_
_entity_poly.entity_id
_entity_poly.type
_entity_poly.pdbx_seq_one_letter_code
_entity_poly.pdbx_strand_id
1 'polypeptide(L)'
;MDNKLIHLEDSFSTVSAFFSPKIIGEVNNEFVKIAKIKGEDIPWHNHKNEDGLFLILEGLLLMEIENESSFTMNTGDMYIVKKGVNHRVSSTEECKILLIESKTTKHTGEIVSKVTKSLEDQSY
;
A
#
# COMPACT_ATOMS: atom_id res chain seq x y z
N MET A 1 1.17 13.92 -15.23
CA MET A 1 0.41 12.85 -15.88
C MET A 1 -0.70 13.46 -16.72
N ASP A 2 -1.01 12.86 -17.87
CA ASP A 2 -2.13 13.29 -18.71
C ASP A 2 -3.48 12.83 -18.13
N ASN A 3 -4.56 13.50 -18.53
CA ASN A 3 -5.91 13.08 -18.19
C ASN A 3 -6.18 11.68 -18.78
N LYS A 4 -6.44 10.70 -17.91
CA LYS A 4 -6.65 9.31 -18.31
C LYS A 4 -7.74 8.65 -17.45
N LEU A 5 -8.65 7.94 -18.11
CA LEU A 5 -9.56 7.00 -17.45
C LEU A 5 -8.78 5.72 -17.12
N ILE A 6 -8.89 5.25 -15.88
CA ILE A 6 -8.24 4.03 -15.40
C ILE A 6 -9.31 3.02 -15.01
N HIS A 7 -9.21 1.80 -15.53
CA HIS A 7 -9.91 0.64 -14.98
C HIS A 7 -8.94 -0.12 -14.07
N LEU A 8 -9.37 -0.38 -12.83
CA LEU A 8 -8.49 -0.93 -11.79
C LEU A 8 -8.09 -2.37 -12.12
N GLU A 9 -9.01 -3.15 -12.68
CA GLU A 9 -8.80 -4.55 -13.09
C GLU A 9 -7.68 -4.65 -14.12
N ASP A 10 -7.67 -3.77 -15.13
CA ASP A 10 -6.59 -3.70 -16.13
C ASP A 10 -5.26 -3.37 -15.47
N SER A 11 -5.27 -2.48 -14.47
CA SER A 11 -4.06 -2.11 -13.73
C SER A 11 -3.54 -3.30 -12.91
N PHE A 12 -4.42 -4.03 -12.21
CA PHE A 12 -4.04 -5.24 -11.47
C PHE A 12 -3.57 -6.40 -12.35
N SER A 13 -4.01 -6.47 -13.61
CA SER A 13 -3.51 -7.47 -14.57
C SER A 13 -2.01 -7.33 -14.84
N THR A 14 -1.46 -6.13 -14.64
CA THR A 14 -0.03 -5.83 -14.81
C THR A 14 0.80 -6.05 -13.54
N VAL A 15 0.14 -6.23 -12.38
CA VAL A 15 0.80 -6.45 -11.09
C VAL A 15 0.88 -7.95 -10.80
N SER A 16 2.03 -8.55 -11.04
CA SER A 16 2.27 -9.98 -10.79
C SER A 16 2.92 -10.28 -9.44
N ALA A 17 3.74 -9.35 -8.92
CA ALA A 17 4.45 -9.53 -7.66
C ALA A 17 3.64 -9.04 -6.46
N PHE A 18 3.65 -9.83 -5.38
CA PHE A 18 3.14 -9.38 -4.08
C PHE A 18 4.06 -8.33 -3.46
N PHE A 19 3.50 -7.50 -2.58
CA PHE A 19 4.22 -6.45 -1.84
C PHE A 19 4.97 -5.46 -2.75
N SER A 20 4.51 -5.31 -3.99
CA SER A 20 5.12 -4.44 -4.98
C SER A 20 4.10 -3.40 -5.43
N PRO A 21 3.95 -2.28 -4.68
CA PRO A 21 3.02 -1.25 -5.07
C PRO A 21 3.38 -0.66 -6.44
N LYS A 22 2.37 -0.30 -7.22
CA LYS A 22 2.51 0.33 -8.53
C LYS A 22 1.73 1.63 -8.59
N ILE A 23 2.39 2.70 -9.04
CA ILE A 23 1.79 4.02 -9.22
C ILE A 23 0.92 3.98 -10.46
N ILE A 24 -0.38 4.22 -10.30
CA ILE A 24 -1.36 4.24 -11.40
C ILE A 24 -1.84 5.67 -11.71
N GLY A 25 -1.68 6.60 -10.78
CA GLY A 25 -2.13 7.97 -10.93
C GLY A 25 -1.49 8.92 -9.93
N GLU A 26 -1.75 10.21 -10.12
CA GLU A 26 -1.27 11.28 -9.26
C GLU A 26 -2.42 12.27 -8.99
N VAL A 27 -2.53 12.72 -7.74
CA VAL A 27 -3.43 13.79 -7.33
C VAL A 27 -2.62 14.79 -6.52
N ASN A 28 -2.33 15.96 -7.10
CA ASN A 28 -1.44 16.96 -6.51
C ASN A 28 -0.05 16.37 -6.14
N ASN A 29 0.25 16.31 -4.84
CA ASN A 29 1.50 15.80 -4.25
C ASN A 29 1.35 14.36 -3.71
N GLU A 30 0.28 13.67 -4.10
CA GLU A 30 0.00 12.30 -3.71
C GLU A 30 0.09 11.37 -4.93
N PHE A 31 0.60 10.17 -4.71
CA PHE A 31 0.45 9.05 -5.62
C PHE A 31 -0.80 8.25 -5.27
N VAL A 32 -1.51 7.83 -6.32
CA VAL A 32 -2.51 6.75 -6.23
C VAL A 32 -1.80 5.47 -6.67
N LYS A 33 -1.73 4.49 -5.78
CA LYS A 33 -1.03 3.23 -6.02
C LYS A 33 -1.96 2.04 -5.83
N ILE A 34 -1.62 0.91 -6.44
CA ILE A 34 -2.26 -0.38 -6.18
C ILE A 34 -1.21 -1.41 -5.77
N ALA A 35 -1.59 -2.38 -4.95
CA ALA A 35 -0.73 -3.48 -4.57
C ALA A 35 -1.53 -4.77 -4.32
N LYS A 36 -0.85 -5.91 -4.46
CA LYS A 36 -1.34 -7.22 -4.01
C LYS A 36 -0.58 -7.64 -2.77
N ILE A 37 -1.27 -8.07 -1.74
CA ILE A 37 -0.70 -8.55 -0.48
C ILE A 37 -1.08 -10.02 -0.29
N LYS A 38 -0.09 -10.89 -0.05
CA LYS A 38 -0.29 -12.27 0.37
C LYS A 38 0.95 -12.76 1.12
N GLY A 39 0.78 -13.13 2.38
CA GLY A 39 1.85 -13.43 3.34
C GLY A 39 2.11 -12.28 4.30
N GLU A 40 3.30 -12.30 4.92
CA GLU A 40 3.70 -11.44 6.04
C GLU A 40 5.05 -10.72 5.82
N ASP A 41 5.50 -10.57 4.57
CA ASP A 41 6.85 -10.07 4.24
C ASP A 41 7.03 -8.56 4.46
N ILE A 42 5.95 -7.80 4.64
CA ILE A 42 6.04 -6.37 4.98
C ILE A 42 6.58 -6.23 6.41
N PRO A 43 7.74 -5.60 6.61
CA PRO A 43 8.27 -5.40 7.95
C PRO A 43 7.41 -4.39 8.71
N TRP A 44 7.52 -4.40 10.04
CA TRP A 44 7.12 -3.25 10.84
C TRP A 44 7.85 -1.99 10.36
N HIS A 45 7.10 -0.95 10.04
CA HIS A 45 7.65 0.31 9.56
C HIS A 45 6.73 1.48 9.87
N ASN A 46 7.24 2.69 9.65
CA ASN A 46 6.48 3.93 9.71
C ASN A 46 6.98 4.93 8.68
N HIS A 47 6.16 5.96 8.44
CA HIS A 47 6.52 7.15 7.68
C HIS A 47 6.43 8.35 8.61
N LYS A 48 7.57 8.97 8.91
CA LYS A 48 7.66 9.98 9.99
C LYS A 48 6.82 11.23 9.72
N ASN A 49 6.62 11.58 8.45
CA ASN A 49 6.04 12.86 8.07
C ASN A 49 4.74 12.73 7.26
N GLU A 50 4.38 11.50 6.89
CA GLU A 50 3.34 11.22 5.90
C GLU A 50 2.25 10.34 6.51
N ASP A 51 0.99 10.74 6.32
CA ASP A 51 -0.13 9.83 6.48
C ASP A 51 -0.19 8.90 5.25
N GLY A 52 -0.77 7.70 5.42
CA GLY A 52 -1.02 6.76 4.33
C GLY A 52 -2.44 6.21 4.40
N LEU A 53 -3.16 6.22 3.28
CA LEU A 53 -4.49 5.63 3.19
C LEU A 53 -4.40 4.23 2.59
N PHE A 54 -5.13 3.29 3.19
CA PHE A 54 -5.38 1.95 2.68
C PHE A 54 -6.87 1.81 2.37
N LEU A 55 -7.20 1.32 1.17
CA LEU A 55 -8.56 0.92 0.79
C LEU A 55 -8.52 -0.51 0.27
N ILE A 56 -9.35 -1.39 0.83
CA ILE A 56 -9.43 -2.77 0.37
C ILE A 56 -10.38 -2.85 -0.81
N LEU A 57 -9.86 -3.27 -1.96
CA LEU A 57 -10.64 -3.47 -3.18
C LEU A 57 -11.15 -4.90 -3.30
N GLU A 58 -10.36 -5.88 -2.84
CA GLU A 58 -10.72 -7.29 -2.85
C GLU A 58 -9.95 -8.05 -1.75
N GLY A 59 -10.61 -8.97 -1.06
CA GLY A 59 -9.98 -9.84 -0.07
C GLY A 59 -10.00 -9.27 1.36
N LEU A 60 -9.08 -9.77 2.19
CA LEU A 60 -8.98 -9.44 3.60
C LEU A 60 -7.55 -9.01 3.93
N LEU A 61 -7.37 -7.94 4.70
CA LEU A 61 -6.05 -7.48 5.14
C LEU A 61 -6.02 -7.42 6.66
N LEU A 62 -5.06 -8.09 7.29
CA LEU A 62 -4.78 -7.90 8.71
C LEU A 62 -3.92 -6.64 8.85
N MET A 63 -4.42 -5.67 9.61
CA MET A 63 -3.68 -4.47 9.99
C MET A 63 -3.23 -4.59 11.44
N GLU A 64 -1.94 -4.41 11.66
CA GLU A 64 -1.33 -4.43 12.99
C GLU A 64 -0.69 -3.06 13.26
N ILE A 65 -1.10 -2.45 14.36
CA ILE A 65 -0.57 -1.18 14.86
C ILE A 65 0.19 -1.48 16.15
N GLU A 66 1.40 -0.93 16.29
CA GLU A 66 2.25 -1.21 17.45
C GLU A 66 1.57 -0.74 18.75
N ASN A 67 1.51 -1.63 19.75
CA ASN A 67 0.84 -1.41 21.04
C ASN A 67 -0.70 -1.25 20.98
N GLU A 68 -1.34 -1.63 19.88
CA GLU A 68 -2.80 -1.66 19.77
C GLU A 68 -3.31 -3.07 19.38
N SER A 69 -4.61 -3.28 19.51
CA SER A 69 -5.24 -4.50 19.01
C SER A 69 -5.26 -4.49 17.48
N SER A 70 -4.78 -5.57 16.87
CA SER A 70 -4.90 -5.77 15.42
C SER A 70 -6.38 -5.89 14.99
N PHE A 71 -6.67 -5.53 13.75
CA PHE A 71 -8.00 -5.68 13.16
C PHE A 71 -7.91 -6.08 11.69
N THR A 72 -8.95 -6.75 11.20
CA THR A 72 -9.04 -7.17 9.80
C THR A 72 -9.91 -6.18 9.02
N MET A 73 -9.38 -5.69 7.91
CA MET A 73 -10.10 -4.90 6.91
C MET A 73 -10.62 -5.80 5.80
N ASN A 74 -11.84 -5.54 5.33
CA ASN A 74 -12.54 -6.28 4.27
C ASN A 74 -12.77 -5.38 3.06
N THR A 75 -13.15 -5.96 1.92
CA THR A 75 -13.55 -5.18 0.73
C THR A 75 -14.50 -4.03 1.07
N GLY A 76 -14.11 -2.81 0.67
CA GLY A 76 -14.84 -1.58 0.93
C GLY A 76 -14.39 -0.83 2.19
N ASP A 77 -13.61 -1.45 3.08
CA ASP A 77 -13.05 -0.79 4.25
C ASP A 77 -11.88 0.11 3.85
N MET A 78 -11.80 1.28 4.49
CA MET A 78 -10.63 2.16 4.41
C MET A 78 -10.07 2.45 5.80
N TYR A 79 -8.74 2.62 5.87
CA TYR A 79 -8.05 3.05 7.09
C TYR A 79 -6.93 4.01 6.74
N ILE A 80 -6.71 5.00 7.60
CA ILE A 80 -5.65 5.99 7.44
C ILE A 80 -4.65 5.77 8.57
N VAL A 81 -3.46 5.30 8.21
CA VAL A 81 -2.33 5.24 9.13
C VAL A 81 -1.76 6.65 9.25
N LYS A 82 -1.71 7.16 10.48
CA LYS A 82 -1.18 8.50 10.75
C LYS A 82 0.34 8.51 10.75
N LYS A 83 0.93 9.64 10.35
CA LYS A 83 2.37 9.84 10.36
C LYS A 83 3.01 9.42 11.70
N GLY A 84 4.12 8.72 11.61
CA GLY A 84 4.88 8.19 12.75
C GLY A 84 4.29 6.94 13.39
N VAL A 85 3.09 6.48 13.01
CA VAL A 85 2.51 5.24 13.53
C VAL A 85 3.24 4.03 12.94
N ASN A 86 3.80 3.22 13.83
CA ASN A 86 4.47 1.98 13.46
C ASN A 86 3.41 0.90 13.20
N HIS A 87 3.46 0.32 12.00
CA HIS A 87 2.46 -0.62 11.53
C HIS A 87 3.07 -1.69 10.62
N ARG A 88 2.32 -2.76 10.40
CA ARG A 88 2.54 -3.70 9.30
C ARG A 88 1.21 -4.25 8.82
N VAL A 89 1.22 -4.82 7.62
CA VAL A 89 0.05 -5.45 7.01
C VAL A 89 0.40 -6.84 6.51
N SER A 90 -0.55 -7.76 6.62
CA SER A 90 -0.41 -9.13 6.11
C SER A 90 -1.75 -9.65 5.60
N SER A 91 -1.72 -10.71 4.80
CA SER A 91 -2.94 -11.42 4.39
C SER A 91 -2.68 -12.89 4.14
N THR A 92 -3.59 -13.77 4.58
CA THR A 92 -3.49 -15.21 4.32
C THR A 92 -3.74 -15.53 2.84
N GLU A 93 -4.66 -14.81 2.20
CA GLU A 93 -4.98 -14.96 0.78
C GLU A 93 -4.58 -13.71 -0.02
N GLU A 94 -4.77 -13.71 -1.34
CA GLU A 94 -4.52 -12.49 -2.12
C GLU A 94 -5.51 -11.40 -1.68
N CYS A 95 -4.98 -10.26 -1.28
CA CYS A 95 -5.72 -9.04 -1.02
C CYS A 95 -5.25 -7.93 -1.97
N LYS A 96 -6.19 -7.30 -2.68
CA LYS A 96 -5.95 -6.16 -3.57
C LYS A 96 -6.26 -4.88 -2.82
N ILE A 97 -5.29 -3.99 -2.76
CA ILE A 97 -5.40 -2.72 -2.05
C ILE A 97 -5.11 -1.54 -2.97
N LEU A 98 -5.76 -0.42 -2.69
CA LEU A 98 -5.39 0.90 -3.19
C LEU A 98 -4.74 1.68 -2.05
N LEU A 99 -3.68 2.40 -2.39
CA LEU A 99 -2.98 3.30 -1.49
C LEU A 99 -3.06 4.73 -2.02
N ILE A 100 -3.18 5.69 -1.09
CA ILE A 100 -2.88 7.10 -1.35
C ILE A 100 -1.78 7.51 -0.39
N GLU A 101 -0.66 7.95 -0.95
CA GLU A 101 0.56 8.27 -0.21
C GLU A 101 1.27 9.47 -0.84
N SER A 102 1.99 10.22 -0.03
CA SER A 102 2.78 11.34 -0.52
C SER A 102 3.83 10.87 -1.52
N LYS A 103 4.20 11.73 -2.47
CA LYS A 103 5.26 11.45 -3.44
C LYS A 103 6.63 11.20 -2.78
N THR A 104 6.82 11.64 -1.54
CA THR A 104 8.05 11.42 -0.75
C THR A 104 8.01 10.13 0.07
N THR A 105 6.86 9.46 0.17
CA THR A 105 6.70 8.24 0.97
C THR A 105 7.57 7.10 0.41
N LYS A 106 8.51 6.64 1.24
CA LYS A 106 9.30 5.43 0.98
C LYS A 106 8.47 4.19 1.29
N HIS A 107 8.49 3.17 0.43
CA HIS A 107 7.63 1.97 0.54
C HIS A 107 7.59 1.35 1.95
N THR A 108 8.75 1.05 2.54
CA THR A 108 8.84 0.44 3.88
C THR A 108 9.48 1.41 4.89
N GLY A 109 9.24 2.71 4.72
CA GLY A 109 9.85 3.74 5.55
C GLY A 109 11.38 3.74 5.43
N GLU A 110 12.06 3.76 6.57
CA GLU A 110 13.54 3.65 6.64
C GLU A 110 14.04 2.20 6.73
N ILE A 111 13.15 1.21 6.78
CA ILE A 111 13.51 -0.20 6.84
C ILE A 111 13.74 -0.73 5.42
N VAL A 112 14.89 -1.34 5.18
CA VAL A 112 15.19 -2.03 3.91
C VAL A 112 15.04 -3.53 4.13
N SER A 113 14.14 -4.16 3.37
CA SER A 113 13.88 -5.58 3.38
C SER A 113 13.86 -6.14 1.96
N LYS A 114 13.62 -7.46 1.82
CA LYS A 114 13.55 -8.14 0.52
C LYS A 114 12.43 -7.62 -0.38
N VAL A 115 11.37 -7.05 0.20
CA VAL A 115 10.19 -6.55 -0.53
C VAL A 115 10.22 -5.04 -0.73
N THR A 116 11.18 -4.32 -0.15
CA THR A 116 11.32 -2.88 -0.34
C THR A 116 11.47 -2.55 -1.84
N LYS A 117 10.76 -1.52 -2.28
CA LYS A 117 10.75 -1.04 -3.66
C LYS A 117 11.21 0.41 -3.67
N SER A 118 12.13 0.74 -4.57
CA SER A 118 12.46 2.13 -4.87
C SER A 118 11.26 2.82 -5.52
N LEU A 119 11.33 4.14 -5.70
CA LEU A 119 10.30 4.85 -6.46
C LEU A 119 10.28 4.38 -7.93
N GLU A 120 11.45 4.14 -8.51
CA GLU A 120 11.62 3.64 -9.87
C GLU A 120 10.97 2.27 -10.05
N ASP A 121 11.13 1.37 -9.07
CA ASP A 121 10.48 0.04 -9.07
C ASP A 121 8.94 0.12 -8.99
N GLN A 122 8.40 1.23 -8.47
CA GLN A 122 6.95 1.44 -8.33
C GLN A 122 6.33 2.10 -9.57
N SER A 123 7.15 2.65 -10.46
CA SER A 123 6.71 3.19 -11.75
C SER A 123 6.52 2.08 -12.80
N TYR A 124 5.87 2.44 -13.90
CA TYR A 124 5.79 1.67 -15.14
C TYR A 124 6.86 2.13 -16.13
#